data_AF-A0A0C1HEZ1-F1
#
_entry.id   AF-A0A0C1HEZ1-F1
#
_cell.length_a   1.000
_cell.length_b   1.000
_cell.length_c   1.000
_cell.angle_alpha   90.00
_cell.angle_beta   90.00
_cell.angle_gamma   90.00
#
_symmetry.space_group_name_H-M   'P 1'
#
loop_
_entity.id
_entity.type
_entity.pdbx_description
1 polymer ?
#
loop_
_entity_poly.entity_id
_entity_poly.type
_entity_poly.pdbx_seq_one_letter_code
_entity_poly.pdbx_strand_id
1 'polypeptide(L)'
;MYKLGMIDSTIIWFRQDLRLEDNPALQAALQKGASILPVYIYSPEEEGDWPPGAASRWWLHHSLQSLADELLKNDLHLIICAGNTQKILEELCQSTGSTSIFWNRRYEPAVIKRDALLKSHFHELGIETKSFNSSLLFEPWTNLNKEKKPFQVFTPFWKACQKLPEPPLPLAWESKKKLLSVQVDSMHIDELNLLPHIHWDKGIQGTWKPGSLNAKKALMDFIKNSIYEYKDLRDRPDLPGVSRLSPYLHFGEISPRTIWHTIKEQCDLSKEGVEAYLRQLGWREFAYHLLYHFPQTSKEPLREEFNQFPWDNSPDHLKAWQKGQTGYPFVDAGIRQMWEIGWMHNRLRLIVGSFLVKDLLIAWQEGFAWFWDTLVDADLANNTLGWQWVAGCGADAAPYFRIFNPITQGEKFDPNGDFVRQWVPELAALPNEWIHKPWEAPEKTLREAGIELGVTYPKPIVDHAKAREKALAAFQEIKN
;
A
#
# COMPACT_ATOMS: atom_id res chain seq x y z
N MET A 1 26.48 23.57 37.11
CA MET A 1 25.87 22.94 35.92
C MET A 1 26.97 22.70 34.90
N TYR A 2 27.42 21.46 34.75
CA TYR A 2 28.32 21.10 33.67
C TYR A 2 27.56 21.27 32.35
N LYS A 3 28.01 22.16 31.47
CA LYS A 3 27.63 22.10 30.05
C LYS A 3 28.15 20.75 29.55
N LEU A 4 27.27 19.77 29.36
CA LEU A 4 27.58 18.62 28.50
C LEU A 4 28.14 19.21 27.20
N GLY A 5 29.37 18.84 26.83
CA GLY A 5 29.98 19.31 25.61
C GLY A 5 29.02 19.05 24.45
N MET A 6 28.76 20.07 23.63
CA MET A 6 27.86 19.97 22.48
C MET A 6 28.26 18.75 21.65
N ILE A 7 27.47 17.69 21.73
CA ILE A 7 27.69 16.48 20.95
C ILE A 7 27.17 16.81 19.56
N ASP A 8 28.08 16.89 18.58
CA ASP A 8 27.68 16.99 17.18
C ASP A 8 26.80 15.77 16.86
N SER A 9 25.51 16.03 16.66
CA SER A 9 24.48 15.02 16.50
C SER A 9 23.66 15.31 15.24
N THR A 10 23.27 14.23 14.55
CA THR A 10 22.41 14.26 13.37
C THR A 10 21.07 13.63 13.72
N ILE A 11 20.00 14.38 13.53
CA ILE A 11 18.64 13.88 13.64
C ILE A 11 18.34 13.00 12.42
N ILE A 12 17.91 11.78 12.65
CA ILE A 12 17.36 10.89 11.61
C ILE A 12 15.86 10.84 11.80
N TRP A 13 15.14 11.53 10.91
CA TRP A 13 13.68 11.58 10.95
C TRP A 13 13.07 10.43 10.14
N PHE A 14 12.68 9.37 10.84
CA PHE A 14 11.98 8.21 10.29
C PHE A 14 10.50 8.54 10.04
N ARG A 15 9.95 8.09 8.89
CA ARG A 15 8.51 8.10 8.59
C ARG A 15 8.07 6.76 7.98
N GLN A 16 8.12 6.61 6.66
CA GLN A 16 7.79 5.38 5.91
C GLN A 16 9.07 4.68 5.43
N ASP A 17 10.01 4.53 6.35
CA ASP A 17 11.35 4.00 6.12
C ASP A 17 11.86 3.28 7.38
N LEU A 18 10.95 2.51 8.01
CA LEU A 18 11.10 1.90 9.34
C LEU A 18 12.04 0.68 9.32
N ARG A 19 13.30 0.92 8.93
CA ARG A 19 14.37 -0.09 8.86
C ARG A 19 15.74 0.55 9.04
N LEU A 20 16.71 -0.25 9.49
CA LEU A 20 18.12 0.17 9.58
C LEU A 20 18.93 -0.17 8.31
N GLU A 21 18.65 -1.31 7.68
CA GLU A 21 19.32 -1.73 6.45
C GLU A 21 18.84 -0.95 5.24
N ASP A 22 19.76 -0.66 4.32
CA ASP A 22 19.52 0.12 3.10
C ASP A 22 18.74 1.41 3.38
N ASN A 23 19.05 2.09 4.48
CA ASN A 23 18.47 3.37 4.86
C ASN A 23 19.49 4.50 4.57
N PRO A 24 19.38 5.23 3.44
CA PRO A 24 20.43 6.15 3.02
C PRO A 24 20.57 7.38 3.93
N ALA A 25 19.48 7.88 4.52
CA ALA A 25 19.54 8.95 5.52
C ALA A 25 20.38 8.55 6.73
N LEU A 26 20.12 7.35 7.27
CA LEU A 26 20.87 6.80 8.39
C LEU A 26 22.35 6.57 8.03
N GLN A 27 22.61 6.02 6.84
CA GLN A 27 23.97 5.78 6.35
C GLN A 27 24.75 7.09 6.14
N ALA A 28 24.11 8.13 5.61
CA ALA A 28 24.72 9.44 5.46
C ALA A 28 25.12 10.06 6.80
N ALA A 29 24.29 9.90 7.85
CA ALA A 29 24.64 10.33 9.20
C ALA A 29 25.82 9.54 9.78
N LEU A 30 25.84 8.21 9.58
CA LEU A 30 26.94 7.35 10.01
C LEU A 30 28.28 7.68 9.32
N GLN A 31 28.23 8.16 8.08
CA GLN A 31 29.42 8.60 7.32
C GLN A 31 29.92 9.97 7.77
N LYS A 32 29.02 10.85 8.21
CA LYS A 32 29.37 12.16 8.80
C LYS A 32 30.16 12.00 10.12
N GLY A 33 29.98 10.88 10.83
CA GLY A 33 30.70 10.57 12.07
C GLY A 33 30.14 11.25 13.32
N ALA A 34 28.97 11.88 13.20
CA ALA A 34 28.22 12.48 14.29
C ALA A 34 27.42 11.44 15.08
N SER A 35 27.00 11.80 16.30
CA SER A 35 26.04 11.00 17.08
C SER A 35 24.68 10.98 16.39
N ILE A 36 23.88 9.94 16.58
CA ILE A 36 22.62 9.77 15.86
C ILE A 36 21.46 9.92 16.83
N LEU A 37 20.48 10.74 16.46
CA LEU A 37 19.21 10.87 17.18
C LEU A 37 18.07 10.37 16.27
N PRO A 38 17.64 9.10 16.41
CA PRO A 38 16.49 8.57 15.72
C PRO A 38 15.20 9.22 16.24
N VAL A 39 14.41 9.80 15.35
CA VAL A 39 13.17 10.49 15.71
C VAL A 39 12.04 10.03 14.80
N TYR A 40 10.88 9.75 15.38
CA TYR A 40 9.61 9.60 14.67
C TYR A 40 8.64 10.67 15.17
N ILE A 41 8.00 11.38 14.25
CA ILE A 41 7.03 12.44 14.56
C ILE A 41 5.68 12.03 13.96
N TYR A 42 4.68 11.83 14.81
CA TYR A 42 3.32 11.57 14.38
C TYR A 42 2.56 12.90 14.17
N SER A 43 2.25 13.22 12.91
CA SER A 43 1.56 14.46 12.54
C SER A 43 0.55 14.21 11.42
N PRO A 44 -0.58 13.53 11.70
CA PRO A 44 -1.56 13.17 10.67
C PRO A 44 -2.17 14.39 9.96
N GLU A 45 -2.26 15.53 10.66
CA GLU A 45 -2.74 16.81 10.12
C GLU A 45 -1.84 17.36 9.00
N GLU A 46 -0.58 16.92 8.93
CA GLU A 46 0.40 17.35 7.92
C GLU A 46 0.48 16.40 6.70
N GLU A 47 -0.33 15.33 6.67
CA GLU A 47 -0.42 14.36 5.57
C GLU A 47 -1.39 14.82 4.46
N GLY A 48 -1.88 16.06 4.52
CA GLY A 48 -2.87 16.59 3.59
C GLY A 48 -4.24 15.95 3.81
N ASP A 49 -4.94 15.60 2.74
CA ASP A 49 -6.26 14.94 2.81
C ASP A 49 -6.18 13.44 3.11
N TRP A 50 -4.97 12.90 3.26
CA TRP A 50 -4.71 11.46 3.35
C TRP A 50 -3.99 11.07 4.64
N PRO A 51 -4.52 11.42 5.83
CA PRO A 51 -4.00 10.86 7.08
C PRO A 51 -4.15 9.32 7.07
N PRO A 52 -3.28 8.57 7.75
CA PRO A 52 -3.29 7.12 7.70
C PRO A 52 -4.60 6.53 8.23
N GLY A 53 -5.19 5.62 7.46
CA GLY A 53 -6.41 4.88 7.82
C GLY A 53 -6.23 3.92 9.00
N ALA A 54 -7.32 3.35 9.50
CA ALA A 54 -7.34 2.53 10.71
C ALA A 54 -6.38 1.33 10.66
N ALA A 55 -6.40 0.54 9.58
CA ALA A 55 -5.50 -0.62 9.43
C ALA A 55 -4.03 -0.20 9.27
N SER A 56 -3.77 0.92 8.59
CA SER A 56 -2.43 1.51 8.47
C SER A 56 -1.89 1.98 9.82
N ARG A 57 -2.72 2.61 10.67
CA ARG A 57 -2.33 3.00 12.04
C ARG A 57 -2.01 1.78 12.92
N TRP A 58 -2.79 0.71 12.82
CA TRP A 58 -2.50 -0.54 13.50
C TRP A 58 -1.12 -1.09 13.11
N TRP A 59 -0.81 -1.13 11.80
CA TRP A 59 0.47 -1.59 11.31
C TRP A 59 1.61 -0.71 11.84
N LEU A 60 1.45 0.62 11.69
CA LEU A 60 2.42 1.61 12.15
C LEU A 60 2.81 1.43 13.62
N HIS A 61 1.84 1.20 14.51
CA HIS A 61 2.10 0.98 15.93
C HIS A 61 3.12 -0.15 16.16
N HIS A 62 2.87 -1.31 15.56
CA HIS A 62 3.75 -2.47 15.71
C HIS A 62 5.07 -2.32 14.95
N SER A 63 5.09 -1.59 13.83
CA SER A 63 6.34 -1.25 13.13
C SER A 63 7.23 -0.35 13.95
N LEU A 64 6.67 0.65 14.65
CA LEU A 64 7.42 1.52 15.55
C LEU A 64 8.01 0.74 16.72
N GLN A 65 7.25 -0.19 17.31
CA GLN A 65 7.76 -1.10 18.34
C GLN A 65 8.92 -1.94 17.80
N SER A 66 8.76 -2.56 16.62
CA SER A 66 9.81 -3.35 16.00
C SER A 66 11.06 -2.52 15.68
N LEU A 67 10.91 -1.28 15.23
CA LEU A 67 12.04 -0.39 14.94
C LEU A 67 12.74 0.04 16.23
N ALA A 68 11.98 0.39 17.28
CA ALA A 68 12.53 0.75 18.58
C ALA A 68 13.35 -0.41 19.16
N ASP A 69 12.86 -1.65 19.08
CA ASP A 69 13.60 -2.85 19.49
C ASP A 69 14.87 -3.08 18.66
N GLU A 70 14.82 -2.80 17.35
CA GLU A 70 15.98 -2.93 16.45
C GLU A 70 17.05 -1.87 16.78
N LEU A 71 16.64 -0.63 17.03
CA LEU A 71 17.51 0.47 17.45
C LEU A 71 18.15 0.19 18.81
N LEU A 72 17.37 -0.31 19.78
CA LEU A 72 17.85 -0.59 21.14
C LEU A 72 18.96 -1.65 21.16
N LYS A 73 18.91 -2.64 20.26
CA LYS A 73 20.00 -3.63 20.08
C LYS A 73 21.31 -3.02 19.61
N ASN A 74 21.29 -1.78 19.13
CA ASN A 74 22.44 -1.01 18.68
C ASN A 74 22.69 0.21 19.58
N ASP A 75 22.21 0.19 20.83
CA ASP A 75 22.32 1.26 21.82
C ASP A 75 21.72 2.61 21.38
N LEU A 76 20.75 2.57 20.46
CA LEU A 76 19.99 3.73 20.00
C LEU A 76 18.57 3.70 20.56
N HIS A 77 18.04 4.88 20.91
CA HIS A 77 16.66 5.03 21.34
C HIS A 77 15.87 5.76 20.25
N LEU A 78 14.69 5.24 19.91
CA LEU A 78 13.75 5.95 19.05
C LEU A 78 12.99 6.99 19.87
N ILE A 79 13.19 8.26 19.55
CA ILE A 79 12.42 9.36 20.14
C ILE A 79 11.07 9.45 19.41
N ILE A 80 9.99 9.39 20.17
CA ILE A 80 8.62 9.53 19.68
C ILE A 80 8.09 10.90 20.07
N CYS A 81 7.62 11.65 19.08
CA CYS A 81 6.94 12.92 19.26
C CYS A 81 5.60 12.92 18.50
N ALA A 82 4.68 13.81 18.89
CA ALA A 82 3.44 14.06 18.17
C ALA A 82 3.15 15.56 18.08
N GLY A 83 2.65 16.02 16.93
CA GLY A 83 2.28 17.43 16.71
C GLY A 83 2.98 18.07 15.53
N ASN A 84 3.21 19.39 15.59
CA ASN A 84 3.77 20.13 14.45
C ASN A 84 5.23 19.76 14.21
N THR A 85 5.53 19.23 13.04
CA THR A 85 6.86 18.68 12.70
C THR A 85 7.94 19.74 12.79
N GLN A 86 7.69 20.95 12.28
CA GLN A 86 8.69 22.02 12.26
C GLN A 86 9.12 22.40 13.67
N LYS A 87 8.15 22.71 14.55
CA LYS A 87 8.42 23.09 15.95
C LYS A 87 9.17 22.01 16.71
N ILE A 88 8.75 20.75 16.56
CA ILE A 88 9.40 19.62 17.23
C ILE A 88 10.85 19.49 16.77
N LEU A 89 11.12 19.58 15.46
CA LEU A 89 12.50 19.52 14.95
C LEU A 89 13.34 20.72 15.41
N GLU A 90 12.76 21.92 15.51
CA GLU A 90 13.44 23.09 16.10
C GLU A 90 13.81 22.87 17.57
N GLU A 91 12.86 22.41 18.39
CA GLU A 91 13.05 22.11 19.82
C GLU A 91 14.11 21.02 20.03
N LEU A 92 14.10 19.98 19.19
CA LEU A 92 15.12 18.94 19.20
C LEU A 92 16.50 19.51 18.85
N CYS A 93 16.63 20.28 17.77
CA CYS A 93 17.90 20.92 17.41
C CYS A 93 18.42 21.84 18.52
N GLN A 94 17.55 22.61 19.17
CA GLN A 94 17.93 23.51 20.27
C GLN A 94 18.37 22.75 21.53
N SER A 95 17.66 21.69 21.90
CA SER A 95 17.92 20.92 23.13
C SER A 95 19.14 20.00 23.02
N THR A 96 19.41 19.44 21.84
CA THR A 96 20.53 18.51 21.63
C THR A 96 21.76 19.16 21.03
N GLY A 97 21.63 20.36 20.47
CA GLY A 97 22.67 20.99 19.67
C GLY A 97 22.90 20.33 18.31
N SER A 98 21.93 19.54 17.82
CA SER A 98 22.02 18.90 16.50
C SER A 98 22.19 19.93 15.39
N THR A 99 23.23 19.76 14.57
CA THR A 99 23.56 20.66 13.45
C THR A 99 23.06 20.13 12.12
N SER A 100 22.43 18.96 12.10
CA SER A 100 21.99 18.28 10.87
C SER A 100 20.70 17.49 11.07
N ILE A 101 19.82 17.50 10.07
CA ILE A 101 18.57 16.72 10.02
C ILE A 101 18.50 15.98 8.69
N PHE A 102 18.55 14.66 8.73
CA PHE A 102 18.48 13.80 7.54
C PHE A 102 17.22 12.95 7.53
N TRP A 103 16.64 12.77 6.34
CA TRP A 103 15.46 11.94 6.15
C TRP A 103 15.42 11.30 4.77
N ASN A 104 14.53 10.33 4.56
CA ASN A 104 14.33 9.71 3.25
C ASN A 104 13.13 10.32 2.51
N ARG A 105 13.17 10.47 1.19
CA ARG A 105 12.09 11.12 0.43
C ARG A 105 10.80 10.31 0.50
N ARG A 106 9.69 11.04 0.63
CA ARG A 106 8.32 10.60 0.37
C ARG A 106 7.79 11.39 -0.82
N TYR A 107 6.82 10.86 -1.53
CA TYR A 107 6.45 11.31 -2.89
C TYR A 107 5.00 11.77 -3.01
N GLU A 108 4.29 11.81 -1.89
CA GLU A 108 2.93 12.32 -1.80
C GLU A 108 2.94 13.86 -1.91
N PRO A 109 1.96 14.48 -2.62
CA PRO A 109 2.04 15.91 -2.97
C PRO A 109 2.15 16.85 -1.75
N ALA A 110 1.35 16.61 -0.70
CA ALA A 110 1.39 17.40 0.52
C ALA A 110 2.75 17.26 1.25
N VAL A 111 3.29 16.05 1.27
CA VAL A 111 4.58 15.73 1.92
C VAL A 111 5.75 16.35 1.17
N ILE A 112 5.77 16.30 -0.17
CA ILE A 112 6.78 16.98 -0.99
C ILE A 112 6.81 18.48 -0.67
N LYS A 113 5.62 19.11 -0.60
CA LYS A 113 5.49 20.54 -0.28
C LYS A 113 6.00 20.85 1.13
N ARG A 114 5.61 20.06 2.14
CA ARG A 114 6.08 20.20 3.53
C ARG A 114 7.59 20.06 3.61
N ASP A 115 8.16 19.00 3.04
CA ASP A 115 9.59 18.72 3.11
C ASP A 115 10.43 19.80 2.41
N ALA A 116 9.92 20.42 1.34
CA ALA A 116 10.57 21.56 0.70
C ALA A 116 10.61 22.79 1.62
N LEU A 117 9.49 23.11 2.30
CA LEU A 117 9.41 24.22 3.26
C LEU A 117 10.34 23.99 4.46
N LEU A 118 10.36 22.77 5.02
CA LEU A 118 11.25 22.41 6.13
C LEU A 118 12.73 22.55 5.74
N LYS A 119 13.13 22.13 4.54
CA LYS A 119 14.52 22.31 4.08
C LYS A 119 14.92 23.77 4.00
N SER A 120 14.08 24.61 3.40
CA SER A 120 14.34 26.06 3.31
C SER A 120 14.47 26.67 4.70
N HIS A 121 13.52 26.38 5.58
CA HIS A 121 13.49 26.89 6.95
C HIS A 121 14.75 26.52 7.75
N PHE A 122 15.11 25.24 7.80
CA PHE A 122 16.29 24.81 8.55
C PHE A 122 17.61 25.26 7.91
N HIS A 123 17.65 25.44 6.59
CA HIS A 123 18.81 26.03 5.92
C HIS A 123 19.05 27.49 6.36
N GLU A 124 17.98 28.29 6.50
CA GLU A 124 18.06 29.66 7.02
C GLU A 124 18.56 29.71 8.48
N LEU A 125 18.25 28.67 9.27
CA LEU A 125 18.77 28.49 10.63
C LEU A 125 20.21 27.93 10.68
N GLY A 126 20.85 27.70 9.54
CA GLY A 126 22.20 27.14 9.47
C GLY A 126 22.29 25.65 9.81
N ILE A 127 21.15 24.94 9.82
CA ILE A 127 21.07 23.49 10.08
C ILE A 127 21.16 22.75 8.73
N GLU A 128 22.10 21.82 8.62
CA GLU A 128 22.27 21.02 7.40
C GLU A 128 21.11 20.05 7.22
N THR A 129 20.32 20.22 6.17
CA THR A 129 19.24 19.29 5.84
C THR A 129 19.52 18.52 4.56
N LYS A 130 19.36 17.19 4.60
CA LYS A 130 19.51 16.32 3.43
C LYS A 130 18.40 15.29 3.37
N SER A 131 17.93 15.03 2.16
CA SER A 131 16.96 13.97 1.89
C SER A 131 17.48 13.00 0.83
N PHE A 132 17.15 11.71 0.96
CA PHE A 132 17.68 10.66 0.09
C PHE A 132 16.60 9.75 -0.49
N ASN A 133 16.83 9.13 -1.65
CA ASN A 133 15.91 8.12 -2.18
C ASN A 133 16.05 6.80 -1.40
N SER A 134 14.99 6.38 -0.73
CA SER A 134 14.93 5.11 0.02
C SER A 134 13.79 4.21 -0.42
N SER A 135 12.78 4.79 -1.07
CA SER A 135 11.48 4.15 -1.27
C SER A 135 11.25 3.74 -2.72
N LEU A 136 12.10 4.14 -3.67
CA LEU A 136 11.96 3.83 -5.10
C LEU A 136 13.26 3.28 -5.70
N LEU A 137 13.13 2.48 -6.75
CA LEU A 137 14.26 2.05 -7.59
C LEU A 137 14.79 3.23 -8.43
N PHE A 138 13.86 4.01 -8.99
CA PHE A 138 14.17 5.14 -9.87
C PHE A 138 13.40 6.39 -9.42
N GLU A 139 14.08 7.54 -9.44
CA GLU A 139 13.42 8.80 -9.11
C GLU A 139 12.39 9.18 -10.19
N PRO A 140 11.16 9.62 -9.85
CA PRO A 140 10.08 9.87 -10.81
C PRO A 140 10.41 10.87 -11.93
N TRP A 141 11.30 11.83 -11.65
CA TRP A 141 11.73 12.84 -12.63
C TRP A 141 12.86 12.37 -13.56
N THR A 142 13.42 11.17 -13.34
CA THR A 142 14.56 10.67 -14.14
C THR A 142 14.15 9.87 -15.37
N ASN A 143 12.89 9.41 -15.44
CA ASN A 143 12.41 8.57 -16.54
C ASN A 143 11.29 9.25 -17.35
N LEU A 144 11.68 10.08 -18.33
CA LEU A 144 10.76 10.75 -19.25
C LEU A 144 10.80 10.12 -20.64
N ASN A 145 9.75 10.32 -21.43
CA ASN A 145 9.71 9.85 -22.81
C ASN A 145 10.63 10.69 -23.73
N LYS A 146 10.73 10.32 -25.01
CA LYS A 146 11.58 11.03 -25.99
C LYS A 146 11.21 12.51 -26.19
N GLU A 147 9.98 12.89 -25.88
CA GLU A 147 9.46 14.26 -25.93
C GLU A 147 9.66 15.01 -24.59
N LYS A 148 10.38 14.41 -23.62
CA LYS A 148 10.54 14.91 -22.24
C LYS A 148 9.21 15.05 -21.49
N LYS A 149 8.20 14.25 -21.85
CA LYS A 149 6.92 14.18 -21.15
C LYS A 149 6.84 12.93 -20.25
N PRO A 150 6.04 12.97 -19.17
CA PRO A 150 5.78 11.80 -18.34
C PRO A 150 5.14 10.66 -19.14
N PHE A 151 5.50 9.41 -18.84
CA PHE A 151 4.79 8.26 -19.35
C PHE A 151 3.40 8.12 -18.71
N GLN A 152 2.41 7.73 -19.52
CA GLN A 152 1.05 7.38 -19.09
C GLN A 152 0.66 5.93 -19.47
N VAL A 153 1.63 5.12 -19.90
CA VAL A 153 1.43 3.71 -20.28
C VAL A 153 2.55 2.89 -19.65
N PHE A 154 2.21 1.80 -18.97
CA PHE A 154 3.16 1.02 -18.16
C PHE A 154 4.28 0.40 -18.99
N THR A 155 3.93 -0.29 -20.08
CA THR A 155 4.91 -1.06 -20.86
C THR A 155 6.07 -0.20 -21.40
N PRO A 156 5.85 0.96 -22.05
CA PRO A 156 6.96 1.82 -22.46
C PRO A 156 7.69 2.48 -21.28
N PHE A 157 7.00 2.79 -20.18
CA PHE A 157 7.64 3.28 -18.94
C PHE A 157 8.66 2.25 -18.41
N TRP A 158 8.22 1.01 -18.22
CA TRP A 158 9.05 -0.05 -17.66
C TRP A 158 10.22 -0.41 -18.57
N LYS A 159 9.99 -0.47 -19.90
CA LYS A 159 11.07 -0.64 -20.88
C LYS A 159 12.09 0.51 -20.84
N ALA A 160 11.69 1.71 -20.46
CA ALA A 160 12.61 2.84 -20.29
C ALA A 160 13.39 2.72 -18.97
N CYS A 161 12.74 2.35 -17.86
CA CYS A 161 13.40 2.05 -16.59
C CYS A 161 14.50 0.98 -16.75
N GLN A 162 14.21 -0.10 -17.47
CA GLN A 162 15.16 -1.20 -17.70
C GLN A 162 16.41 -0.80 -18.51
N LYS A 163 16.42 0.39 -19.13
CA LYS A 163 17.59 0.93 -19.84
C LYS A 163 18.40 1.92 -19.00
N LEU A 164 17.90 2.33 -17.84
CA LEU A 164 18.63 3.18 -16.91
C LEU A 164 19.75 2.36 -16.23
N PRO A 165 20.77 3.02 -15.66
CA PRO A 165 21.71 2.36 -14.78
C PRO A 165 20.96 1.58 -13.70
N GLU A 166 21.52 0.43 -13.30
CA GLU A 166 20.88 -0.36 -12.27
C GLU A 166 20.74 0.42 -10.96
N PRO A 167 19.66 0.18 -10.20
CA PRO A 167 19.51 0.75 -8.86
C PRO A 167 20.75 0.42 -8.01
N PRO A 168 21.23 1.35 -7.16
CA PRO A 168 22.37 1.10 -6.29
C PRO A 168 22.20 -0.18 -5.45
N LEU A 169 23.32 -0.84 -5.14
CA LEU A 169 23.29 -1.98 -4.23
C LEU A 169 22.76 -1.56 -2.85
N PRO A 170 21.98 -2.42 -2.16
CA PRO A 170 21.47 -2.10 -0.84
C PRO A 170 22.63 -1.93 0.15
N LEU A 171 22.57 -0.89 0.98
CA LEU A 171 23.60 -0.63 1.97
C LEU A 171 23.43 -1.53 3.20
N ALA A 172 24.45 -2.31 3.55
CA ALA A 172 24.42 -3.13 4.76
C ALA A 172 24.36 -2.28 6.03
N TRP A 173 23.67 -2.79 7.06
CA TRP A 173 23.72 -2.22 8.41
C TRP A 173 24.91 -2.81 9.17
N GLU A 174 25.86 -1.96 9.59
CA GLU A 174 27.01 -2.36 10.41
C GLU A 174 26.78 -1.97 11.88
N SER A 175 26.33 -2.93 12.69
CA SER A 175 25.97 -2.76 14.11
C SER A 175 27.10 -2.38 15.07
N LYS A 176 28.33 -2.16 14.58
CA LYS A 176 29.56 -2.13 15.42
C LYS A 176 30.04 -0.74 15.82
N LYS A 177 29.39 0.34 15.38
CA LYS A 177 29.76 1.68 15.83
C LYS A 177 29.12 1.93 17.19
N LYS A 178 29.92 2.26 18.21
CA LYS A 178 29.40 2.82 19.47
C LYS A 178 28.76 4.16 19.14
N LEU A 179 27.45 4.18 19.03
CA LEU A 179 26.69 5.40 18.81
C LEU A 179 26.39 6.00 20.19
N LEU A 180 26.65 7.31 20.33
CA LEU A 180 26.22 8.02 21.51
C LEU A 180 24.75 8.39 21.32
N SER A 181 23.90 7.95 22.24
CA SER A 181 22.51 8.39 22.29
C SER A 181 22.43 9.68 23.11
N VAL A 182 21.64 10.64 22.63
CA VAL A 182 21.28 11.84 23.38
C VAL A 182 19.97 11.54 24.09
N GLN A 183 19.95 11.70 25.42
CA GLN A 183 18.72 11.55 26.20
C GLN A 183 17.85 12.80 25.98
N VAL A 184 16.67 12.59 25.42
CA VAL A 184 15.66 13.61 25.14
C VAL A 184 14.31 13.06 25.61
N ASP A 185 13.42 13.94 26.06
CA ASP A 185 12.05 13.55 26.38
C ASP A 185 11.40 12.89 25.16
N SER A 186 10.74 11.76 25.39
CA SER A 186 10.09 10.95 24.36
C SER A 186 8.75 10.49 24.90
N MET A 187 7.72 10.53 24.05
CA MET A 187 6.46 9.86 24.33
C MET A 187 6.64 8.34 24.29
N HIS A 188 5.75 7.61 24.95
CA HIS A 188 5.54 6.20 24.69
C HIS A 188 4.74 6.02 23.40
N ILE A 189 5.01 4.95 22.64
CA ILE A 189 4.29 4.65 21.39
C ILE A 189 2.77 4.49 21.65
N ASP A 190 2.38 3.97 22.82
CA ASP A 190 0.98 3.81 23.22
C ASP A 190 0.24 5.15 23.33
N GLU A 191 0.95 6.23 23.66
CA GLU A 191 0.36 7.58 23.78
C GLU A 191 -0.03 8.18 22.42
N LEU A 192 0.44 7.58 21.31
CA LEU A 192 -0.01 7.95 19.96
C LEU A 192 -1.44 7.47 19.65
N ASN A 193 -2.04 6.60 20.48
CA ASN A 193 -3.40 6.08 20.32
C ASN A 193 -3.68 5.50 18.92
N LEU A 194 -2.70 4.78 18.37
CA LEU A 194 -2.78 4.20 17.01
C LEU A 194 -3.62 2.91 16.95
N LEU A 195 -3.69 2.17 18.05
CA LEU A 195 -4.46 0.93 18.14
C LEU A 195 -5.96 1.20 18.34
N PRO A 196 -6.84 0.33 17.84
CA PRO A 196 -8.27 0.54 17.97
C PRO A 196 -8.78 0.25 19.38
N HIS A 197 -9.78 1.02 19.82
CA HIS A 197 -10.47 0.77 21.11
C HIS A 197 -11.42 -0.44 21.04
N ILE A 198 -12.00 -0.70 19.87
CA ILE A 198 -12.80 -1.90 19.60
C ILE A 198 -11.89 -2.87 18.84
N HIS A 199 -11.69 -4.07 19.37
CA HIS A 199 -10.77 -5.06 18.81
C HIS A 199 -11.29 -5.73 17.51
N TRP A 200 -11.47 -4.95 16.45
CA TRP A 200 -11.75 -5.43 15.09
C TRP A 200 -10.48 -5.97 14.41
N ASP A 201 -9.31 -5.72 14.98
CA ASP A 201 -7.98 -6.04 14.47
C ASP A 201 -7.49 -7.47 14.77
N LYS A 202 -8.32 -8.32 15.38
CA LYS A 202 -7.92 -9.69 15.77
C LYS A 202 -7.42 -10.53 14.60
N GLY A 203 -8.12 -10.51 13.47
CA GLY A 203 -7.71 -11.23 12.26
C GLY A 203 -6.42 -10.66 11.67
N ILE A 204 -6.23 -9.34 11.73
CA ILE A 204 -4.99 -8.67 11.34
C ILE A 204 -3.82 -9.12 12.23
N GLN A 205 -4.00 -9.08 13.55
CA GLN A 205 -3.01 -9.53 14.53
C GLN A 205 -2.64 -11.01 14.36
N GLY A 206 -3.62 -11.87 14.06
CA GLY A 206 -3.38 -13.29 13.78
C GLY A 206 -2.65 -13.55 12.46
N THR A 207 -2.69 -12.60 11.54
CA THR A 207 -2.17 -12.75 10.17
C THR A 207 -0.81 -12.11 9.96
N TRP A 208 -0.57 -10.94 10.56
CA TRP A 208 0.57 -10.09 10.23
C TRP A 208 1.53 -9.91 11.40
N LYS A 209 2.81 -9.75 11.06
CA LYS A 209 3.86 -9.37 11.98
C LYS A 209 4.68 -8.24 11.36
N PRO A 210 4.33 -6.97 11.64
CA PRO A 210 5.09 -5.83 11.14
C PRO A 210 6.57 -5.87 11.56
N GLY A 211 7.43 -5.18 10.81
CA GLY A 211 8.86 -5.02 11.10
C GLY A 211 9.79 -5.56 10.01
N SER A 212 10.96 -4.92 9.90
CA SER A 212 12.01 -5.19 8.89
C SER A 212 12.47 -6.65 8.84
N LEU A 213 12.59 -7.30 10.00
CA LEU A 213 12.96 -8.71 10.10
C LEU A 213 11.91 -9.63 9.46
N ASN A 214 10.62 -9.35 9.70
CA ASN A 214 9.52 -10.15 9.16
C ASN A 214 9.35 -9.88 7.66
N ALA A 215 9.62 -8.66 7.19
CA ALA A 215 9.68 -8.34 5.77
C ALA A 215 10.70 -9.22 5.03
N LYS A 216 11.91 -9.36 5.58
CA LYS A 216 12.97 -10.23 5.01
C LYS A 216 12.57 -11.69 5.00
N LYS A 217 11.98 -12.19 6.09
CA LYS A 217 11.47 -13.57 6.16
C LYS A 217 10.41 -13.82 5.08
N ALA A 218 9.44 -12.92 4.93
CA ALA A 218 8.42 -13.00 3.90
C ALA A 218 9.02 -13.03 2.48
N LEU A 219 10.05 -12.21 2.21
CA LEU A 219 10.77 -12.24 0.93
C LEU A 219 11.44 -13.61 0.69
N MET A 220 12.18 -14.11 1.67
CA MET A 220 12.90 -15.39 1.54
C MET A 220 11.93 -16.57 1.40
N ASP A 221 10.83 -16.58 2.15
CA ASP A 221 9.78 -17.59 2.02
C ASP A 221 9.13 -17.54 0.64
N PHE A 222 8.88 -16.35 0.09
CA PHE A 222 8.35 -16.20 -1.26
C PHE A 222 9.33 -16.69 -2.33
N ILE A 223 10.61 -16.32 -2.24
CA ILE A 223 11.67 -16.79 -3.15
C ILE A 223 11.77 -18.31 -3.13
N LYS A 224 11.70 -18.90 -1.93
CA LYS A 224 11.83 -20.36 -1.77
C LYS A 224 10.63 -21.13 -2.32
N ASN A 225 9.41 -20.60 -2.13
CA ASN A 225 8.20 -21.42 -2.27
C ASN A 225 7.30 -21.06 -3.46
N SER A 226 7.39 -19.84 -4.03
CA SER A 226 6.35 -19.37 -4.97
C SER A 226 6.84 -18.52 -6.13
N ILE A 227 8.08 -18.00 -6.12
CA ILE A 227 8.52 -17.03 -7.13
C ILE A 227 8.58 -17.62 -8.55
N TYR A 228 8.93 -18.89 -8.70
CA TYR A 228 9.08 -19.53 -10.01
C TYR A 228 7.74 -19.80 -10.70
N GLU A 229 6.70 -20.11 -9.92
CA GLU A 229 5.32 -20.32 -10.34
C GLU A 229 4.50 -19.03 -10.32
N TYR A 230 5.09 -17.90 -9.91
CA TYR A 230 4.40 -16.63 -9.71
C TYR A 230 3.56 -16.20 -10.93
N LYS A 231 4.07 -16.41 -12.16
CA LYS A 231 3.35 -16.06 -13.39
C LYS A 231 1.98 -16.74 -13.47
N ASP A 232 1.90 -18.00 -13.06
CA ASP A 232 0.68 -18.82 -13.17
C ASP A 232 -0.20 -18.70 -11.92
N LEU A 233 0.40 -18.50 -10.74
CA LEU A 233 -0.32 -18.49 -9.46
C LEU A 233 -0.79 -17.09 -9.02
N ARG A 234 -0.22 -15.99 -9.54
CA ARG A 234 -0.54 -14.61 -9.10
C ARG A 234 -2.00 -14.18 -9.28
N ASP A 235 -2.78 -14.94 -10.05
CA ASP A 235 -4.19 -14.68 -10.30
C ASP A 235 -5.12 -15.63 -9.50
N ARG A 236 -4.57 -16.57 -8.72
CA ARG A 236 -5.29 -17.59 -7.95
C ARG A 236 -5.33 -17.24 -6.46
N PRO A 237 -6.37 -16.51 -5.98
CA PRO A 237 -6.49 -16.11 -4.57
C PRO A 237 -6.66 -17.30 -3.61
N ASP A 238 -7.09 -18.45 -4.12
CA ASP A 238 -7.21 -19.71 -3.37
C ASP A 238 -5.85 -20.37 -3.10
N LEU A 239 -4.77 -19.93 -3.77
CA LEU A 239 -3.43 -20.51 -3.65
C LEU A 239 -2.41 -19.52 -3.06
N PRO A 240 -1.37 -20.01 -2.36
CA PRO A 240 -0.29 -19.18 -1.84
C PRO A 240 0.71 -18.79 -2.95
N GLY A 241 0.25 -17.98 -3.91
CA GLY A 241 1.00 -17.62 -5.12
C GLY A 241 1.69 -16.23 -5.11
N VAL A 242 1.55 -15.44 -4.05
CA VAL A 242 2.00 -14.05 -4.00
C VAL A 242 2.88 -13.76 -2.78
N SER A 243 3.74 -12.74 -2.88
CA SER A 243 4.75 -12.45 -1.84
C SER A 243 4.20 -11.85 -0.55
N ARG A 244 3.01 -11.24 -0.59
CA ARG A 244 2.42 -10.50 0.54
C ARG A 244 3.35 -9.42 1.13
N LEU A 245 4.26 -8.87 0.32
CA LEU A 245 5.25 -7.86 0.71
C LEU A 245 4.73 -6.41 0.67
N SER A 246 3.52 -6.17 0.17
CA SER A 246 2.97 -4.82 -0.03
C SER A 246 2.95 -3.93 1.23
N PRO A 247 2.51 -4.37 2.42
CA PRO A 247 2.54 -3.50 3.59
C PRO A 247 3.96 -3.20 4.07
N TYR A 248 4.86 -4.19 4.03
CA TYR A 248 6.29 -3.99 4.36
C TYR A 248 6.97 -2.97 3.43
N LEU A 249 6.61 -2.99 2.14
CA LEU A 249 7.07 -2.00 1.15
C LEU A 249 6.49 -0.60 1.40
N HIS A 250 5.23 -0.52 1.82
CA HIS A 250 4.55 0.75 2.11
C HIS A 250 5.18 1.47 3.32
N PHE A 251 5.44 0.74 4.41
CA PHE A 251 6.09 1.31 5.61
C PHE A 251 7.63 1.37 5.51
N GLY A 252 8.19 0.95 4.37
CA GLY A 252 9.63 0.97 4.13
C GLY A 252 10.42 0.08 5.09
N GLU A 253 9.82 -1.02 5.54
CA GLU A 253 10.46 -2.06 6.36
C GLU A 253 11.39 -2.94 5.54
N ILE A 254 11.19 -2.97 4.22
CA ILE A 254 12.11 -3.51 3.23
C ILE A 254 12.18 -2.53 2.05
N SER A 255 13.39 -2.28 1.54
CA SER A 255 13.54 -1.42 0.37
C SER A 255 13.24 -2.20 -0.92
N PRO A 256 12.73 -1.53 -1.97
CA PRO A 256 12.58 -2.17 -3.27
C PRO A 256 13.95 -2.58 -3.85
N ARG A 257 15.04 -1.89 -3.50
CA ARG A 257 16.41 -2.27 -3.93
C ARG A 257 16.85 -3.59 -3.31
N THR A 258 16.54 -3.81 -2.03
CA THR A 258 16.80 -5.09 -1.36
C THR A 258 16.06 -6.21 -2.08
N ILE A 259 14.75 -6.07 -2.34
CA ILE A 259 13.98 -7.09 -3.07
C ILE A 259 14.59 -7.34 -4.47
N TRP A 260 14.85 -6.26 -5.21
CA TRP A 260 15.41 -6.33 -6.57
C TRP A 260 16.73 -7.10 -6.60
N HIS A 261 17.69 -6.70 -5.76
CA HIS A 261 19.03 -7.30 -5.76
C HIS A 261 19.04 -8.71 -5.16
N THR A 262 18.26 -8.99 -4.11
CA THR A 262 18.12 -10.35 -3.57
C THR A 262 17.59 -11.33 -4.62
N ILE A 263 16.58 -10.93 -5.40
CA ILE A 263 16.03 -11.78 -6.47
C ILE A 263 17.05 -11.97 -7.58
N LYS A 264 17.74 -10.90 -7.99
CA LYS A 264 18.78 -11.00 -9.02
C LYS A 264 19.95 -11.90 -8.62
N GLU A 265 20.30 -11.92 -7.34
CA GLU A 265 21.41 -12.72 -6.82
C GLU A 265 21.00 -14.18 -6.61
N GLN A 266 19.78 -14.45 -6.14
CA GLN A 266 19.38 -15.78 -5.65
C GLN A 266 18.45 -16.54 -6.61
N CYS A 267 17.92 -15.92 -7.66
CA CYS A 267 16.96 -16.54 -8.57
C CYS A 267 17.49 -16.63 -10.01
N ASP A 268 17.04 -17.65 -10.73
CA ASP A 268 17.26 -17.76 -12.17
C ASP A 268 16.36 -16.78 -12.94
N LEU A 269 16.94 -15.67 -13.40
CA LEU A 269 16.25 -14.61 -14.14
C LEU A 269 15.69 -15.06 -15.50
N SER A 270 16.10 -16.23 -16.02
CA SER A 270 15.52 -16.79 -17.25
C SER A 270 14.11 -17.35 -17.03
N LYS A 271 13.69 -17.53 -15.78
CA LYS A 271 12.36 -18.06 -15.43
C LYS A 271 11.29 -16.98 -15.53
N GLU A 272 10.21 -17.30 -16.23
CA GLU A 272 9.12 -16.36 -16.48
C GLU A 272 8.42 -15.87 -15.18
N GLY A 273 8.34 -16.70 -14.14
CA GLY A 273 7.79 -16.30 -12.83
C GLY A 273 8.60 -15.17 -12.18
N VAL A 274 9.93 -15.25 -12.25
CA VAL A 274 10.85 -14.25 -11.68
C VAL A 274 10.71 -12.92 -12.43
N GLU A 275 10.71 -12.94 -13.76
CA GLU A 275 10.50 -11.74 -14.59
C GLU A 275 9.12 -11.12 -14.35
N ALA A 276 8.07 -11.95 -14.26
CA ALA A 276 6.71 -11.51 -13.97
C ALA A 276 6.59 -10.84 -12.60
N TYR A 277 7.34 -11.30 -11.59
CA TYR A 277 7.38 -10.68 -10.27
C TYR A 277 8.13 -9.35 -10.27
N LEU A 278 9.32 -9.28 -10.89
CA LEU A 278 10.08 -8.02 -11.01
C LEU A 278 9.28 -6.94 -11.75
N ARG A 279 8.47 -7.34 -12.74
CA ARG A 279 7.52 -6.43 -13.41
C ARG A 279 6.49 -5.82 -12.44
N GLN A 280 6.12 -6.49 -11.34
CA GLN A 280 5.23 -5.92 -10.33
C GLN A 280 5.90 -4.83 -9.48
N LEU A 281 7.20 -4.94 -9.21
CA LEU A 281 7.95 -3.81 -8.65
C LEU A 281 7.91 -2.60 -9.60
N GLY A 282 7.99 -2.86 -10.92
CA GLY A 282 7.79 -1.83 -11.93
C GLY A 282 6.42 -1.16 -11.84
N TRP A 283 5.34 -1.90 -11.57
CA TRP A 283 4.00 -1.32 -11.41
C TRP A 283 3.94 -0.36 -10.21
N ARG A 284 4.61 -0.70 -9.12
CA ARG A 284 4.78 0.21 -7.97
C ARG A 284 5.53 1.48 -8.37
N GLU A 285 6.65 1.36 -9.09
CA GLU A 285 7.39 2.53 -9.60
C GLU A 285 6.52 3.40 -10.52
N PHE A 286 5.70 2.78 -11.36
CA PHE A 286 4.80 3.48 -12.27
C PHE A 286 3.69 4.24 -11.52
N ALA A 287 3.16 3.66 -10.43
CA ALA A 287 2.19 4.33 -9.58
C ALA A 287 2.76 5.63 -9.00
N TYR A 288 3.98 5.58 -8.45
CA TYR A 288 4.67 6.77 -7.91
C TYR A 288 5.04 7.77 -9.00
N HIS A 289 5.44 7.29 -10.19
CA HIS A 289 5.68 8.14 -11.35
C HIS A 289 4.42 8.94 -11.71
N LEU A 290 3.25 8.30 -11.78
CA LEU A 290 1.99 8.97 -12.10
C LEU A 290 1.57 9.94 -11.01
N LEU A 291 1.62 9.56 -9.73
CA LEU A 291 1.24 10.46 -8.63
C LEU A 291 2.13 11.72 -8.60
N TYR A 292 3.44 11.56 -8.84
CA TYR A 292 4.36 12.69 -8.88
C TYR A 292 4.05 13.66 -10.02
N HIS A 293 3.78 13.16 -11.23
CA HIS A 293 3.54 14.00 -12.41
C HIS A 293 2.09 14.50 -12.54
N PHE A 294 1.14 13.82 -11.92
CA PHE A 294 -0.30 14.12 -11.95
C PHE A 294 -0.90 14.10 -10.53
N PRO A 295 -0.49 15.00 -9.63
CA PRO A 295 -0.84 14.95 -8.20
C PRO A 295 -2.35 15.05 -7.91
N GLN A 296 -3.12 15.71 -8.79
CA GLN A 296 -4.57 15.82 -8.69
C GLN A 296 -5.28 14.46 -8.81
N THR A 297 -4.61 13.45 -9.37
CA THR A 297 -5.20 12.12 -9.61
C THR A 297 -5.61 11.40 -8.32
N SER A 298 -5.05 11.78 -7.18
CA SER A 298 -5.51 11.25 -5.89
C SER A 298 -6.99 11.57 -5.60
N LYS A 299 -7.57 12.61 -6.20
CA LYS A 299 -8.96 13.03 -5.99
C LYS A 299 -9.80 13.05 -7.26
N GLU A 300 -9.17 13.36 -8.38
CA GLU A 300 -9.83 13.62 -9.67
C GLU A 300 -9.39 12.58 -10.72
N PRO A 301 -10.25 12.18 -11.66
CA PRO A 301 -9.86 11.32 -12.75
C PRO A 301 -8.77 11.97 -13.62
N LEU A 302 -7.79 11.17 -14.07
CA LEU A 302 -6.79 11.65 -15.04
C LEU A 302 -7.43 12.06 -16.38
N ARG A 303 -8.48 11.35 -16.77
CA ARG A 303 -9.31 11.66 -17.93
C ARG A 303 -10.46 12.57 -17.51
N GLU A 304 -10.32 13.86 -17.77
CA GLU A 304 -11.21 14.92 -17.29
C GLU A 304 -12.68 14.72 -17.66
N GLU A 305 -12.98 14.03 -18.77
CA GLU A 305 -14.37 13.72 -19.16
C GLU A 305 -15.12 12.87 -18.12
N PHE A 306 -14.41 12.10 -17.29
CA PHE A 306 -15.01 11.31 -16.21
C PHE A 306 -15.45 12.16 -15.01
N ASN A 307 -15.10 13.44 -14.95
CA ASN A 307 -15.65 14.36 -13.93
C ASN A 307 -17.16 14.50 -14.04
N GLN A 308 -17.72 14.28 -15.24
CA GLN A 308 -19.15 14.37 -15.51
C GLN A 308 -19.83 13.00 -15.57
N PHE A 309 -19.14 11.92 -15.14
CA PHE A 309 -19.71 10.58 -15.17
C PHE A 309 -20.93 10.50 -14.26
N PRO A 310 -22.09 10.00 -14.75
CA PRO A 310 -23.35 9.99 -14.01
C PRO A 310 -23.37 8.85 -12.99
N TRP A 311 -22.56 8.97 -11.93
CA TRP A 311 -22.52 8.01 -10.83
C TRP A 311 -23.87 7.95 -10.10
N ASP A 312 -24.23 6.75 -9.67
CA ASP A 312 -25.41 6.50 -8.85
C ASP A 312 -25.12 6.86 -7.38
N ASN A 313 -26.13 7.39 -6.69
CA ASN A 313 -26.05 7.69 -5.26
C ASN A 313 -26.95 6.71 -4.50
N SER A 314 -26.44 5.49 -4.28
CA SER A 314 -27.12 4.45 -3.52
C SER A 314 -26.33 4.08 -2.26
N PRO A 315 -26.62 4.74 -1.11
CA PRO A 315 -25.99 4.42 0.16
C PRO A 315 -26.18 2.96 0.59
N ASP A 316 -27.32 2.36 0.23
CA ASP A 316 -27.62 0.96 0.55
C ASP A 316 -26.72 0.00 -0.25
N HIS A 317 -26.51 0.25 -1.54
CA HIS A 317 -25.57 -0.54 -2.36
C HIS A 317 -24.13 -0.38 -1.89
N LEU A 318 -23.71 0.85 -1.55
CA LEU A 318 -22.38 1.11 -1.01
C LEU A 318 -22.16 0.32 0.29
N LYS A 319 -23.12 0.38 1.21
CA LYS A 319 -23.05 -0.32 2.49
C LYS A 319 -23.06 -1.85 2.31
N ALA A 320 -23.86 -2.38 1.40
CA ALA A 320 -23.87 -3.81 1.07
C ALA A 320 -22.51 -4.25 0.50
N TRP A 321 -21.92 -3.45 -0.38
CA TRP A 321 -20.57 -3.69 -0.91
C TRP A 321 -19.50 -3.65 0.19
N GLN A 322 -19.48 -2.60 1.03
CA GLN A 322 -18.52 -2.45 2.14
C GLN A 322 -18.57 -3.61 3.14
N LYS A 323 -19.73 -4.25 3.29
CA LYS A 323 -19.94 -5.39 4.19
C LYS A 323 -19.73 -6.77 3.54
N GLY A 324 -19.50 -6.85 2.24
CA GLY A 324 -19.48 -8.12 1.52
C GLY A 324 -20.82 -8.86 1.64
N GLN A 325 -21.91 -8.14 1.37
CA GLN A 325 -23.29 -8.62 1.36
C GLN A 325 -23.99 -8.28 0.03
N THR A 326 -23.26 -8.36 -1.07
CA THR A 326 -23.77 -8.05 -2.42
C THR A 326 -24.59 -9.18 -3.02
N GLY A 327 -24.47 -10.39 -2.46
CA GLY A 327 -25.05 -11.59 -3.04
C GLY A 327 -24.22 -12.18 -4.17
N TYR A 328 -23.05 -11.62 -4.49
CA TYR A 328 -22.06 -12.18 -5.40
C TYR A 328 -20.87 -12.76 -4.61
N PRO A 329 -20.77 -14.10 -4.45
CA PRO A 329 -19.88 -14.73 -3.47
C PRO A 329 -18.41 -14.36 -3.62
N PHE A 330 -17.89 -14.25 -4.84
CA PHE A 330 -16.48 -13.90 -5.07
C PHE A 330 -16.17 -12.43 -4.74
N VAL A 331 -17.13 -11.53 -4.92
CA VAL A 331 -17.02 -10.12 -4.50
C VAL A 331 -17.05 -10.04 -2.97
N ASP A 332 -18.03 -10.72 -2.36
CA ASP A 332 -18.24 -10.74 -0.92
C ASP A 332 -17.04 -11.34 -0.18
N ALA A 333 -16.48 -12.45 -0.70
CA ALA A 333 -15.27 -13.08 -0.19
C ALA A 333 -14.08 -12.11 -0.17
N GLY A 334 -13.90 -11.30 -1.22
CA GLY A 334 -12.83 -10.30 -1.29
C GLY A 334 -12.96 -9.22 -0.24
N ILE A 335 -14.16 -8.65 -0.09
CA ILE A 335 -14.42 -7.62 0.92
C ILE A 335 -14.25 -8.18 2.34
N ARG A 336 -14.73 -9.40 2.59
CA ARG A 336 -14.58 -10.06 3.90
C ARG A 336 -13.12 -10.42 4.21
N GLN A 337 -12.34 -10.84 3.20
CA GLN A 337 -10.89 -11.01 3.35
C GLN A 337 -10.24 -9.70 3.79
N MET A 338 -10.53 -8.61 3.08
CA MET A 338 -9.98 -7.30 3.42
C MET A 338 -10.36 -6.86 4.84
N TRP A 339 -11.62 -7.03 5.22
CA TRP A 339 -12.09 -6.65 6.55
C TRP A 339 -11.41 -7.46 7.66
N GLU A 340 -11.31 -8.78 7.50
CA GLU A 340 -10.77 -9.66 8.54
C GLU A 340 -9.25 -9.51 8.69
N ILE A 341 -8.52 -9.43 7.58
CA ILE A 341 -7.04 -9.47 7.61
C ILE A 341 -6.38 -8.20 7.09
N GLY A 342 -7.12 -7.13 6.85
CA GLY A 342 -6.60 -5.84 6.40
C GLY A 342 -5.90 -5.90 5.03
N TRP A 343 -6.13 -6.93 4.23
CA TRP A 343 -5.44 -7.14 2.96
C TRP A 343 -6.33 -7.91 1.99
N MET A 344 -6.26 -7.55 0.72
CA MET A 344 -7.00 -8.24 -0.33
C MET A 344 -6.06 -8.65 -1.47
N HIS A 345 -6.27 -9.86 -2.01
CA HIS A 345 -5.55 -10.32 -3.20
C HIS A 345 -5.77 -9.36 -4.39
N ASN A 346 -4.72 -9.06 -5.16
CA ASN A 346 -4.81 -8.05 -6.23
C ASN A 346 -5.91 -8.35 -7.27
N ARG A 347 -6.08 -9.62 -7.67
CA ARG A 347 -7.17 -10.02 -8.57
C ARG A 347 -8.54 -9.65 -8.01
N LEU A 348 -8.73 -9.79 -6.69
CA LEU A 348 -9.98 -9.47 -6.01
C LEU A 348 -10.17 -7.95 -5.93
N ARG A 349 -9.12 -7.17 -5.66
CA ARG A 349 -9.18 -5.69 -5.73
C ARG A 349 -9.74 -5.20 -7.07
N LEU A 350 -9.30 -5.80 -8.18
CA LEU A 350 -9.81 -5.47 -9.51
C LEU A 350 -11.29 -5.83 -9.69
N ILE A 351 -11.71 -6.99 -9.19
CA ILE A 351 -13.08 -7.50 -9.34
C ILE A 351 -14.05 -6.72 -8.47
N VAL A 352 -13.75 -6.54 -7.18
CA VAL A 352 -14.61 -5.79 -6.26
C VAL A 352 -14.68 -4.32 -6.65
N GLY A 353 -13.58 -3.74 -7.14
CA GLY A 353 -13.56 -2.38 -7.66
C GLY A 353 -14.39 -2.25 -8.94
N SER A 354 -14.29 -3.22 -9.86
CA SER A 354 -15.10 -3.23 -11.07
C SER A 354 -16.58 -3.36 -10.74
N PHE A 355 -16.92 -4.19 -9.76
CA PHE A 355 -18.30 -4.35 -9.30
C PHE A 355 -18.84 -3.02 -8.75
N LEU A 356 -18.07 -2.32 -7.90
CA LEU A 356 -18.48 -1.02 -7.37
C LEU A 356 -18.74 0.01 -8.48
N VAL A 357 -17.78 0.20 -9.39
CA VAL A 357 -17.83 1.30 -10.36
C VAL A 357 -18.60 0.98 -11.63
N LYS A 358 -18.88 -0.30 -11.92
CA LYS A 358 -19.57 -0.72 -13.16
C LYS A 358 -20.88 -1.44 -12.90
N ASP A 359 -20.97 -2.29 -11.88
CA ASP A 359 -22.23 -2.97 -11.57
C ASP A 359 -23.14 -2.11 -10.68
N LEU A 360 -22.55 -1.42 -9.70
CA LEU A 360 -23.29 -0.53 -8.79
C LEU A 360 -23.31 0.93 -9.24
N LEU A 361 -22.46 1.29 -10.21
CA LEU A 361 -22.26 2.67 -10.69
C LEU A 361 -21.93 3.66 -9.57
N ILE A 362 -21.27 3.22 -8.51
CA ILE A 362 -20.84 4.09 -7.43
C ILE A 362 -19.47 4.69 -7.78
N ALA A 363 -19.28 5.96 -7.43
CA ALA A 363 -18.03 6.68 -7.66
C ALA A 363 -16.83 5.94 -7.03
N TRP A 364 -15.73 5.85 -7.77
CA TRP A 364 -14.52 5.12 -7.35
C TRP A 364 -13.91 5.68 -6.06
N GLN A 365 -14.15 6.96 -5.76
CA GLN A 365 -13.69 7.64 -4.56
C GLN A 365 -14.26 7.01 -3.27
N GLU A 366 -15.49 6.48 -3.31
CA GLU A 366 -16.09 5.78 -2.17
C GLU A 366 -15.34 4.48 -1.86
N GLY A 367 -14.99 3.73 -2.91
CA GLY A 367 -14.16 2.54 -2.81
C GLY A 367 -12.74 2.86 -2.38
N PHE A 368 -12.16 3.94 -2.92
CA PHE A 368 -10.85 4.46 -2.52
C PHE A 368 -10.80 4.74 -1.03
N ALA A 369 -11.78 5.48 -0.49
CA ALA A 369 -11.84 5.83 0.92
C ALA A 369 -11.98 4.58 1.81
N TRP A 370 -12.81 3.61 1.39
CA TRP A 370 -12.95 2.35 2.12
C TRP A 370 -11.64 1.55 2.15
N PHE A 371 -10.95 1.45 1.01
CA PHE A 371 -9.65 0.78 0.92
C PHE A 371 -8.58 1.50 1.74
N TRP A 372 -8.62 2.84 1.76
CA TRP A 372 -7.69 3.67 2.53
C TRP A 372 -7.78 3.40 4.03
N ASP A 373 -9.01 3.21 4.55
CA ASP A 373 -9.21 2.98 5.99
C ASP A 373 -8.93 1.53 6.42
N THR A 374 -9.14 0.56 5.52
CA THR A 374 -9.17 -0.87 5.86
C THR A 374 -7.94 -1.67 5.42
N LEU A 375 -7.09 -1.15 4.53
CA LEU A 375 -5.90 -1.88 4.09
C LEU A 375 -4.64 -1.53 4.89
N VAL A 376 -3.90 -2.56 5.31
CA VAL A 376 -2.56 -2.40 5.90
C VAL A 376 -1.51 -1.94 4.87
N ASP A 377 -1.82 -2.06 3.58
CA ASP A 377 -0.97 -1.62 2.48
C ASP A 377 -1.56 -0.44 1.70
N ALA A 378 -2.34 0.40 2.40
CA ALA A 378 -2.95 1.62 1.85
C ALA A 378 -1.88 2.66 1.43
N ASP A 379 -1.36 2.50 0.21
CA ASP A 379 -0.38 3.37 -0.42
C ASP A 379 -1.05 4.32 -1.40
N LEU A 380 -0.85 5.65 -1.24
CA LEU A 380 -1.59 6.66 -2.00
C LEU A 380 -1.41 6.49 -3.51
N ALA A 381 -0.17 6.23 -3.95
CA ALA A 381 0.14 6.07 -5.36
C ALA A 381 -0.51 4.81 -5.95
N ASN A 382 -0.35 3.66 -5.28
CA ASN A 382 -0.88 2.38 -5.75
C ASN A 382 -2.41 2.33 -5.68
N ASN A 383 -3.02 2.87 -4.61
CA ASN A 383 -4.47 2.93 -4.48
C ASN A 383 -5.07 3.84 -5.57
N THR A 384 -4.45 5.01 -5.82
CA THR A 384 -4.87 5.93 -6.89
C THR A 384 -4.80 5.26 -8.26
N LEU A 385 -3.65 4.66 -8.59
CA LEU A 385 -3.48 3.95 -9.86
C LEU A 385 -4.51 2.83 -10.02
N GLY A 386 -4.68 1.99 -9.00
CA GLY A 386 -5.60 0.85 -9.04
C GLY A 386 -7.05 1.27 -9.28
N TRP A 387 -7.55 2.23 -8.51
CA TRP A 387 -8.94 2.69 -8.64
C TRP A 387 -9.21 3.37 -9.98
N GLN A 388 -8.32 4.25 -10.43
CA GLN A 388 -8.50 4.89 -11.73
C GLN A 388 -8.37 3.91 -12.91
N TRP A 389 -7.52 2.89 -12.77
CA TRP A 389 -7.37 1.84 -13.78
C TRP A 389 -8.67 1.03 -13.95
N VAL A 390 -9.29 0.66 -12.82
CA VAL A 390 -10.55 -0.10 -12.81
C VAL A 390 -11.73 0.76 -13.25
N ALA A 391 -11.76 2.03 -12.85
CA ALA A 391 -12.76 3.02 -13.25
C ALA A 391 -12.61 3.49 -14.71
N GLY A 392 -11.58 3.07 -15.45
CA GLY A 392 -11.39 3.41 -16.86
C GLY A 392 -10.96 4.85 -17.13
N CYS A 393 -10.68 5.62 -16.07
CA CYS A 393 -10.37 7.05 -16.11
C CYS A 393 -8.88 7.37 -15.88
N GLY A 394 -8.06 6.35 -15.62
CA GLY A 394 -6.62 6.49 -15.33
C GLY A 394 -5.68 6.24 -16.50
N ALA A 395 -4.39 6.32 -16.19
CA ALA A 395 -3.31 5.96 -17.10
C ALA A 395 -3.29 4.44 -17.34
N ASP A 396 -2.97 4.00 -18.56
CA ASP A 396 -2.98 2.59 -18.97
C ASP A 396 -4.29 1.82 -18.63
N ALA A 397 -5.39 2.54 -18.40
CA ALA A 397 -6.61 1.98 -17.85
C ALA A 397 -7.26 0.96 -18.81
N ALA A 398 -7.86 -0.08 -18.23
CA ALA A 398 -8.72 -0.95 -19.01
C ALA A 398 -9.85 -0.12 -19.62
N PRO A 399 -10.17 -0.30 -20.92
CA PRO A 399 -11.29 0.42 -21.51
C PRO A 399 -12.57 0.21 -20.69
N TYR A 400 -13.29 1.30 -20.38
CA TYR A 400 -14.43 1.26 -19.44
C TYR A 400 -15.45 0.16 -19.79
N PHE A 401 -15.74 -0.02 -21.08
CA PHE A 401 -16.66 -1.03 -21.61
C PHE A 401 -16.26 -2.50 -21.32
N ARG A 402 -15.05 -2.76 -20.83
CA ARG A 402 -14.66 -4.08 -20.28
C ARG A 402 -15.19 -4.21 -18.86
N ILE A 403 -16.43 -4.66 -18.74
CA ILE A 403 -17.09 -4.96 -17.46
C ILE A 403 -16.83 -6.42 -17.12
N PHE A 404 -16.21 -6.68 -15.97
CA PHE A 404 -15.96 -8.05 -15.52
C PHE A 404 -17.27 -8.70 -15.07
N ASN A 405 -17.54 -9.91 -15.53
CA ASN A 405 -18.63 -10.70 -14.97
C ASN A 405 -18.14 -11.40 -13.69
N PRO A 406 -18.65 -11.05 -12.49
CA PRO A 406 -18.13 -11.58 -11.23
C PRO A 406 -18.18 -13.11 -11.15
N ILE A 407 -19.19 -13.74 -11.76
CA ILE A 407 -19.37 -15.20 -11.78
C ILE A 407 -18.23 -15.85 -12.55
N THR A 408 -18.00 -15.42 -13.80
CA THR A 408 -16.96 -16.04 -14.64
C THR A 408 -15.55 -15.72 -14.15
N GLN A 409 -15.37 -14.60 -13.44
CA GLN A 409 -14.12 -14.33 -12.73
C GLN A 409 -13.92 -15.31 -11.57
N GLY A 410 -14.96 -15.58 -10.77
CA GLY A 410 -14.92 -16.59 -9.71
C GLY A 410 -14.62 -17.98 -10.25
N GLU A 411 -15.37 -18.45 -11.24
CA GLU A 411 -15.16 -19.76 -11.89
C GLU A 411 -13.76 -19.92 -12.48
N LYS A 412 -13.15 -18.83 -12.98
CA LYS A 412 -11.80 -18.85 -13.55
C LYS A 412 -10.69 -18.84 -12.50
N PHE A 413 -10.82 -18.01 -11.47
CA PHE A 413 -9.74 -17.72 -10.53
C PHE A 413 -9.88 -18.46 -9.20
N ASP A 414 -11.04 -19.02 -8.90
CA ASP A 414 -11.32 -19.90 -7.78
C ASP A 414 -12.16 -21.10 -8.27
N PRO A 415 -11.57 -21.97 -9.12
CA PRO A 415 -12.32 -22.98 -9.87
C PRO A 415 -13.01 -24.03 -8.99
N ASN A 416 -12.47 -24.27 -7.79
CA ASN A 416 -13.09 -25.15 -6.81
C ASN A 416 -14.00 -24.40 -5.82
N GLY A 417 -13.95 -23.07 -5.80
CA GLY A 417 -14.64 -22.25 -4.81
C GLY A 417 -13.97 -22.26 -3.43
N ASP A 418 -12.73 -22.73 -3.30
CA ASP A 418 -12.04 -22.89 -2.02
C ASP A 418 -11.87 -21.53 -1.33
N PHE A 419 -11.57 -20.48 -2.10
CA PHE A 419 -11.49 -19.12 -1.59
C PHE A 419 -12.84 -18.61 -1.10
N VAL A 420 -13.92 -18.80 -1.88
CA VAL A 420 -15.27 -18.41 -1.44
C VAL A 420 -15.66 -19.12 -0.15
N ARG A 421 -15.39 -20.43 -0.02
CA ARG A 421 -15.76 -21.17 1.20
C ARG A 421 -14.99 -20.72 2.43
N GLN A 422 -13.75 -20.29 2.25
CA GLN A 422 -12.96 -19.74 3.34
C GLN A 422 -13.56 -18.43 3.88
N TRP A 423 -13.99 -17.53 3.00
CA TRP A 423 -14.39 -16.16 3.38
C TRP A 423 -15.90 -15.94 3.46
N VAL A 424 -16.69 -16.85 2.90
CA VAL A 424 -18.16 -16.89 2.95
C VAL A 424 -18.57 -18.30 3.43
N PRO A 425 -18.25 -18.65 4.69
CA PRO A 425 -18.42 -20.01 5.22
C PRO A 425 -19.87 -20.49 5.22
N GLU A 426 -20.84 -19.58 5.21
CA GLU A 426 -22.26 -19.92 5.07
C GLU A 426 -22.59 -20.59 3.72
N LEU A 427 -21.73 -20.46 2.70
CA LEU A 427 -21.85 -21.13 1.41
C LEU A 427 -20.97 -22.39 1.29
N ALA A 428 -20.26 -22.80 2.36
CA ALA A 428 -19.25 -23.85 2.31
C ALA A 428 -19.77 -25.21 1.79
N ALA A 429 -21.02 -25.55 2.10
CA ALA A 429 -21.62 -26.81 1.70
C ALA A 429 -22.15 -26.82 0.26
N LEU A 430 -22.16 -25.69 -0.44
CA LEU A 430 -22.70 -25.59 -1.79
C LEU A 430 -21.76 -26.28 -2.80
N PRO A 431 -22.25 -27.06 -3.79
CA PRO A 431 -21.41 -27.65 -4.82
C PRO A 431 -20.68 -26.61 -5.68
N ASN A 432 -19.50 -26.98 -6.23
CA ASN A 432 -18.65 -26.07 -7.02
C ASN A 432 -19.39 -25.41 -8.20
N GLU A 433 -20.32 -26.13 -8.82
CA GLU A 433 -21.16 -25.62 -9.92
C GLU A 433 -21.94 -24.35 -9.54
N TRP A 434 -22.31 -24.20 -8.27
CA TRP A 434 -23.21 -23.16 -7.79
C TRP A 434 -22.53 -22.17 -6.84
N ILE A 435 -21.28 -22.43 -6.41
CA ILE A 435 -20.58 -21.64 -5.38
C ILE A 435 -20.44 -20.16 -5.74
N HIS A 436 -20.33 -19.84 -7.04
CA HIS A 436 -20.20 -18.46 -7.54
C HIS A 436 -21.53 -17.82 -7.99
N LYS A 437 -22.62 -18.58 -7.93
CA LYS A 437 -23.96 -18.20 -8.42
C LYS A 437 -25.08 -18.92 -7.64
N PRO A 438 -25.14 -18.77 -6.30
CA PRO A 438 -26.07 -19.55 -5.46
C PRO A 438 -27.54 -19.30 -5.81
N TRP A 439 -27.90 -18.16 -6.37
CA TRP A 439 -29.27 -17.85 -6.80
C TRP A 439 -29.75 -18.63 -8.03
N GLU A 440 -28.84 -19.26 -8.79
CA GLU A 440 -29.19 -20.15 -9.90
C GLU A 440 -29.32 -21.62 -9.46
N ALA A 441 -28.94 -21.94 -8.22
CA ALA A 441 -28.97 -23.31 -7.72
C ALA A 441 -30.42 -23.80 -7.52
N PRO A 442 -30.70 -25.10 -7.79
CA PRO A 442 -32.00 -25.68 -7.49
C PRO A 442 -32.35 -25.56 -6.00
N GLU A 443 -33.63 -25.32 -5.69
CA GLU A 443 -34.12 -25.20 -4.30
C GLU A 443 -33.75 -26.41 -3.43
N LYS A 444 -33.74 -27.61 -4.02
CA LYS A 444 -33.28 -28.84 -3.35
C LYS A 444 -31.81 -28.74 -2.93
N THR A 445 -30.94 -28.30 -3.84
CA THR A 445 -29.50 -28.13 -3.59
C THR A 445 -29.24 -27.08 -2.50
N LEU A 446 -29.96 -25.95 -2.52
CA LEU A 446 -29.87 -24.93 -1.48
C LEU A 446 -30.30 -25.46 -0.11
N ARG A 447 -31.41 -26.21 -0.05
CA ARG A 447 -31.88 -26.85 1.19
C ARG A 447 -30.90 -27.89 1.74
N GLU A 448 -30.33 -28.73 0.88
CA GLU A 448 -29.33 -29.72 1.28
C GLU A 448 -28.05 -29.07 1.81
N ALA A 449 -27.69 -27.89 1.30
CA ALA A 449 -26.57 -27.08 1.78
C ALA A 449 -26.93 -26.17 2.98
N GLY A 450 -28.19 -26.15 3.44
CA GLY A 450 -28.64 -25.31 4.56
C GLY A 450 -28.71 -23.81 4.25
N ILE A 451 -28.90 -23.44 2.99
CA ILE A 451 -28.87 -22.04 2.52
C ILE A 451 -30.29 -21.57 2.19
N GLU A 452 -30.71 -20.50 2.86
CA GLU A 452 -31.91 -19.73 2.50
C GLU A 452 -31.50 -18.35 1.99
N LEU A 453 -31.76 -18.07 0.70
CA LEU A 453 -31.37 -16.80 0.09
C LEU A 453 -32.23 -15.63 0.58
N GLY A 454 -31.58 -14.61 1.11
CA GLY A 454 -32.19 -13.48 1.83
C GLY A 454 -32.16 -13.63 3.35
N VAL A 455 -31.76 -14.80 3.87
CA VAL A 455 -31.62 -15.06 5.31
C VAL A 455 -30.20 -15.51 5.63
N THR A 456 -29.78 -16.67 5.11
CA THR A 456 -28.43 -17.23 5.33
C THR A 456 -27.38 -16.47 4.51
N TYR A 457 -27.69 -16.16 3.25
CA TYR A 457 -26.84 -15.40 2.33
C TYR A 457 -27.73 -14.49 1.46
N PRO A 458 -27.36 -13.22 1.20
CA PRO A 458 -28.23 -12.30 0.47
C PRO A 458 -28.50 -12.74 -0.98
N LYS A 459 -29.65 -12.31 -1.51
CA LYS A 459 -29.89 -12.35 -2.96
C LYS A 459 -29.01 -11.31 -3.66
N PRO A 460 -28.68 -11.47 -4.95
CA PRO A 460 -27.96 -10.46 -5.72
C PRO A 460 -28.63 -9.08 -5.61
N ILE A 461 -27.87 -8.07 -5.17
CA ILE A 461 -28.39 -6.70 -5.02
C ILE A 461 -28.67 -6.02 -6.37
N VAL A 462 -28.05 -6.52 -7.44
CA VAL A 462 -28.26 -6.10 -8.83
C VAL A 462 -28.22 -7.29 -9.77
N ASP A 463 -28.94 -7.21 -10.87
CA ASP A 463 -28.81 -8.14 -12.01
C ASP A 463 -27.63 -7.69 -12.88
N HIS A 464 -26.64 -8.56 -13.07
CA HIS A 464 -25.41 -8.22 -13.80
C HIS A 464 -25.66 -7.79 -15.25
N ALA A 465 -26.60 -8.41 -15.96
CA ALA A 465 -26.86 -8.07 -17.36
C ALA A 465 -27.46 -6.66 -17.48
N LYS A 466 -28.44 -6.33 -16.63
CA LYS A 466 -29.03 -4.99 -16.56
C LYS A 466 -28.03 -3.94 -16.09
N ALA A 467 -27.22 -4.27 -15.07
CA ALA A 467 -26.18 -3.39 -14.57
C ALA A 467 -25.15 -3.05 -15.65
N ARG A 468 -24.74 -4.07 -16.43
CA ARG A 468 -23.84 -3.90 -17.57
C ARG A 468 -24.42 -2.96 -18.63
N GLU A 469 -25.70 -3.12 -18.98
CA GLU A 469 -26.38 -2.20 -19.92
C GLU A 469 -26.42 -0.77 -19.39
N LYS A 470 -26.78 -0.58 -18.11
CA LYS A 470 -26.81 0.73 -17.46
C LYS A 470 -25.43 1.41 -17.48
N ALA A 471 -24.37 0.67 -17.17
CA ALA A 471 -23.00 1.21 -17.19
C ALA A 471 -22.52 1.60 -18.59
N LEU A 472 -22.88 0.80 -19.62
CA LEU A 472 -22.55 1.16 -21.00
C LEU A 472 -23.32 2.39 -21.45
N ALA A 473 -24.58 2.56 -21.04
CA ALA A 473 -25.35 3.77 -21.33
C ALA A 473 -24.72 5.00 -20.67
N ALA A 474 -24.41 4.94 -19.37
CA ALA A 474 -23.72 5.99 -18.64
C ALA A 474 -22.38 6.40 -19.29
N PHE A 475 -21.60 5.42 -19.78
CA PHE A 475 -20.35 5.71 -20.48
C PHE A 475 -20.54 6.37 -21.86
N GLN A 476 -21.67 6.15 -22.53
CA GLN A 476 -21.98 6.87 -23.77
C GLN A 476 -22.37 8.32 -23.50
N GLU A 477 -22.99 8.62 -22.36
CA GLU A 477 -23.35 9.99 -21.99
C GLU A 477 -22.13 10.91 -21.90
N ILE A 478 -21.00 10.44 -21.37
CA ILE A 478 -19.76 11.24 -21.28
C ILE A 478 -18.90 11.25 -22.55
N LYS A 479 -19.28 10.48 -23.57
CA LYS A 479 -18.60 10.47 -24.87
C LYS A 479 -19.19 11.46 -25.85
N ASN A 480 -20.45 11.83 -25.65
CA ASN A 480 -21.19 12.80 -26.44
C ASN A 480 -21.10 14.16 -25.77
#